data_AF-A0A929SNV7-F1
#
_entry.id   AF-A0A929SNV7-F1
#
_cell.length_a   1.000
_cell.length_b   1.000
_cell.length_c   1.000
_cell.angle_alpha   90.00
_cell.angle_beta   90.00
_cell.angle_gamma   90.00
#
_symmetry.space_group_name_H-M   'P 1'
#
loop_
_entity.id
_entity.type
_entity.pdbx_description
1 polymer ?
#
loop_
_entity_poly.entity_id
_entity_poly.type
_entity_poly.pdbx_seq_one_letter_code
_entity_poly.pdbx_strand_id
1 'polypeptide(L)'
;MLENIIDTYGEDIKEDILENKDIVLENYNFLQELNITSVDEIFQRYITIFLDEDFKNKVNKLISNLGEDYIEKIEENISIFDSLL
;
A
#
# COMPACT_ATOMS: atom_id res chain seq x y z
N MET A 1 -6.23 -12.10 6.54
CA MET A 1 -5.85 -10.75 7.03
C MET A 1 -6.39 -9.70 6.08
N LEU A 2 -5.97 -9.72 4.79
CA LEU A 2 -6.52 -8.84 3.74
C LEU A 2 -8.05 -8.91 3.62
N GLU A 3 -8.65 -10.11 3.64
CA GLU A 3 -10.11 -10.30 3.51
C GLU A 3 -10.91 -9.55 4.60
N ASN A 4 -10.42 -9.54 5.85
CA ASN A 4 -11.07 -8.82 6.94
C ASN A 4 -10.99 -7.29 6.77
N ILE A 5 -9.94 -6.81 6.11
CA ILE A 5 -9.74 -5.38 5.84
C ILE A 5 -10.66 -4.95 4.69
N ILE A 6 -10.76 -5.77 3.63
CA ILE A 6 -11.62 -5.52 2.47
C ILE A 6 -13.10 -5.37 2.88
N ASP A 7 -13.54 -6.12 3.90
CA ASP A 7 -14.92 -6.04 4.40
C ASP A 7 -15.30 -4.70 5.06
N THR A 8 -14.32 -3.80 5.29
CA THR A 8 -14.58 -2.45 5.82
C THR A 8 -14.93 -1.42 4.72
N TYR A 9 -14.81 -1.79 3.45
CA TYR A 9 -15.07 -0.91 2.31
C TYR A 9 -16.47 -1.08 1.74
N GLY A 10 -16.94 -0.04 1.05
CA GLY A 10 -18.17 -0.10 0.27
C GLY A 10 -18.06 -1.10 -0.88
N GLU A 11 -19.22 -1.60 -1.35
CA GLU A 11 -19.32 -2.66 -2.37
C GLU A 11 -18.53 -2.33 -3.64
N ASP A 12 -18.58 -1.09 -4.12
CA ASP A 12 -17.88 -0.68 -5.36
C ASP A 12 -16.35 -0.88 -5.26
N ILE A 13 -15.73 -0.41 -4.16
CA ILE A 13 -14.28 -0.58 -3.94
C ILE A 13 -13.94 -2.06 -3.70
N LYS A 14 -14.82 -2.78 -3.00
CA LYS A 14 -14.66 -4.20 -2.75
C LYS A 14 -14.66 -5.01 -4.05
N GLU A 15 -15.54 -4.68 -4.99
CA GLU A 15 -15.57 -5.30 -6.31
C GLU A 15 -14.27 -5.02 -7.07
N ASP A 16 -13.81 -3.76 -7.12
CA ASP A 16 -12.54 -3.39 -7.77
C ASP A 16 -11.35 -4.19 -7.21
N ILE A 17 -11.26 -4.36 -5.88
CA ILE A 17 -10.19 -5.14 -5.23
C ILE A 17 -10.29 -6.62 -5.58
N LEU A 18 -11.50 -7.18 -5.63
CA LEU A 18 -11.71 -8.59 -5.93
C LEU A 18 -11.39 -8.90 -7.39
N GLU A 19 -11.77 -8.01 -8.32
CA GLU A 19 -11.43 -8.12 -9.74
C GLU A 19 -9.92 -7.99 -9.97
N ASN A 20 -9.24 -7.16 -9.19
CA ASN A 20 -7.80 -6.89 -9.27
C ASN A 20 -7.02 -7.54 -8.11
N LYS A 21 -7.51 -8.67 -7.59
CA LYS A 21 -6.96 -9.29 -6.37
C LYS A 21 -5.47 -9.61 -6.48
N ASP A 22 -5.03 -10.06 -7.64
CA ASP A 22 -3.64 -10.47 -7.86
C ASP A 22 -2.69 -9.28 -7.73
N ILE A 23 -2.99 -8.15 -8.37
CA ILE A 23 -2.14 -6.96 -8.29
C ILE A 23 -2.15 -6.33 -6.90
N VAL A 24 -3.31 -6.32 -6.25
CA VAL A 24 -3.43 -5.83 -4.87
C VAL A 24 -2.58 -6.67 -3.92
N LEU A 25 -2.63 -8.00 -4.04
CA LEU A 25 -1.81 -8.91 -3.24
C LEU A 25 -0.32 -8.73 -3.53
N GLU A 26 0.07 -8.59 -4.80
CA GLU A 26 1.46 -8.32 -5.16
C GLU A 26 1.97 -7.02 -4.55
N ASN A 27 1.18 -5.94 -4.63
CA ASN A 27 1.55 -4.63 -4.09
C ASN A 27 1.58 -4.63 -2.55
N TYR A 28 0.64 -5.33 -1.92
CA TYR A 28 0.64 -5.54 -0.46
C TYR A 28 1.87 -6.31 0.00
N ASN A 29 2.17 -7.44 -0.63
CA ASN A 29 3.34 -8.27 -0.29
C ASN A 29 4.65 -7.51 -0.53
N PHE A 30 4.72 -6.68 -1.58
CA PHE A 30 5.90 -5.84 -1.83
C PHE A 30 6.24 -4.92 -0.65
N LEU A 31 5.24 -4.29 -0.01
CA LEU A 31 5.52 -3.48 1.19
C LEU A 31 5.98 -4.34 2.38
N GLN A 32 5.45 -5.55 2.53
CA GLN A 32 5.90 -6.47 3.58
C GLN A 32 7.36 -6.90 3.36
N GLU A 33 7.74 -7.17 2.12
CA GLU A 33 9.13 -7.53 1.74
C GLU A 33 10.12 -6.39 2.00
N LEU A 34 9.65 -5.14 2.03
CA LEU A 34 10.44 -3.96 2.41
C LEU A 34 10.64 -3.79 3.92
N ASN A 35 10.17 -4.75 4.73
CA ASN A 35 10.16 -4.72 6.20
C ASN A 35 9.33 -3.57 6.80
N ILE A 36 8.37 -3.03 6.05
CA ILE A 36 7.38 -2.11 6.60
C ILE A 36 6.40 -2.95 7.42
N THR A 37 6.14 -2.54 8.67
CA THR A 37 5.25 -3.22 9.61
C THR A 37 3.83 -2.67 9.56
N SER A 38 3.67 -1.39 9.21
CA SER A 38 2.36 -0.72 9.10
C SER A 38 1.62 -0.95 7.78
N VAL A 39 1.87 -2.06 7.07
CA VAL A 39 1.26 -2.34 5.75
C VAL A 39 -0.26 -2.39 5.81
N ASP A 40 -0.84 -2.97 6.86
CA ASP A 40 -2.29 -3.03 7.02
C ASP A 40 -2.91 -1.63 7.14
N GLU A 41 -2.27 -0.71 7.87
CA GLU A 41 -2.74 0.67 8.01
C GLU A 41 -2.58 1.46 6.72
N ILE A 42 -1.46 1.28 6.01
CA ILE A 42 -1.23 1.88 4.69
C ILE A 42 -2.28 1.37 3.71
N PHE A 43 -2.55 0.07 3.68
CA PHE A 43 -3.58 -0.53 2.83
C PHE A 43 -4.97 0.03 3.18
N GLN A 44 -5.28 0.15 4.47
CA GLN A 44 -6.55 0.70 4.93
C GLN A 44 -6.79 2.13 4.44
N ARG A 45 -5.76 2.98 4.54
CA ARG A 45 -5.86 4.40 4.22
C ARG A 45 -5.72 4.70 2.74
N TYR A 46 -4.95 3.90 2.00
CA TYR A 46 -4.54 4.19 0.63
C TYR A 46 -4.95 3.13 -0.38
N ILE A 47 -6.03 2.39 -0.15
CA ILE A 47 -6.38 1.21 -0.96
C ILE A 47 -6.31 1.41 -2.48
N THR A 48 -6.68 2.59 -2.98
CA THR A 48 -6.65 2.93 -4.40
C THR A 48 -5.25 2.85 -5.03
N ILE A 49 -4.18 3.12 -4.27
CA ILE A 49 -2.81 3.02 -4.81
C ILE A 49 -2.38 1.56 -5.01
N PHE A 50 -3.00 0.60 -4.30
CA PHE A 50 -2.68 -0.82 -4.45
C PHE A 50 -3.27 -1.43 -5.72
N LEU A 51 -4.21 -0.74 -6.36
CA LEU A 51 -4.75 -1.08 -7.67
C LEU A 51 -3.86 -0.59 -8.83
N ASP A 52 -2.84 0.23 -8.53
CA ASP A 52 -1.97 0.82 -9.55
C ASP A 52 -0.87 -0.16 -10.00
N GLU A 53 -0.77 -0.38 -11.31
CA GLU A 53 0.30 -1.19 -11.93
C GLU A 53 1.69 -0.59 -11.71
N ASP A 54 1.78 0.74 -11.56
CA ASP A 54 3.03 1.47 -11.34
C ASP A 54 3.38 1.63 -9.84
N PHE A 55 2.61 1.03 -8.94
CA PHE A 55 2.79 1.13 -7.49
C PHE A 55 4.23 0.87 -7.03
N LYS A 56 4.82 -0.25 -7.46
CA LYS A 56 6.19 -0.64 -7.06
C LYS A 56 7.22 0.41 -7.51
N ASN A 57 7.05 0.99 -8.70
CA ASN A 57 7.91 2.07 -9.20
C ASN A 57 7.76 3.35 -8.38
N LYS A 58 6.53 3.72 -8.04
CA LYS A 58 6.22 4.89 -7.20
C LYS A 58 6.82 4.75 -5.80
N VAL A 59 6.64 3.60 -5.15
CA VAL A 59 7.21 3.31 -3.83
C VAL A 59 8.73 3.28 -3.87
N ASN A 60 9.36 2.67 -4.88
CA ASN A 60 10.82 2.68 -5.01
C ASN A 60 11.39 4.10 -5.16
N LYS A 61 10.71 4.97 -5.93
CA LYS A 61 11.09 6.39 -6.02
C LYS A 61 10.93 7.10 -4.67
N LEU A 62 9.84 6.82 -3.96
CA LEU A 62 9.62 7.36 -2.62
C LEU A 62 10.75 6.95 -1.66
N ILE A 63 11.08 5.65 -1.60
CA ILE A 63 12.18 5.12 -0.78
C ILE A 63 13.51 5.79 -1.15
N SER A 64 13.79 5.93 -2.44
CA SER A 64 15.00 6.62 -2.90
C SER A 64 15.06 8.08 -2.46
N ASN A 65 13.92 8.76 -2.33
CA ASN A 65 13.85 10.13 -1.83
C ASN A 65 13.96 10.22 -0.30
N LEU A 66 13.47 9.20 0.42
CA LEU A 66 13.54 9.13 1.87
C LEU A 66 14.96 8.79 2.37
N GLY A 67 15.69 7.95 1.65
CA GLY A 67 17.06 7.55 1.99
C GLY A 67 17.12 6.24 2.79
N GLU A 68 18.27 6.00 3.44
CA GLU A 68 18.55 4.73 4.15
C GLU A 68 17.61 4.48 5.34
N ASP A 69 17.07 5.54 5.95
CA ASP A 69 16.14 5.55 7.08
C ASP A 69 14.66 5.55 6.64
N TYR A 70 14.36 5.08 5.42
CA TYR A 70 13.00 5.09 4.88
C TYR A 70 11.99 4.35 5.77
N ILE A 71 12.39 3.25 6.41
CA ILE A 71 11.51 2.46 7.27
C ILE A 71 11.05 3.34 8.43
N GLU A 72 11.99 3.92 9.18
CA GLU A 72 11.68 4.79 10.33
C GLU A 72 10.77 5.95 9.91
N LYS A 73 11.07 6.62 8.79
CA LYS A 73 10.26 7.74 8.28
C LYS A 73 8.84 7.33 7.91
N ILE A 74 8.65 6.16 7.28
CA ILE A 74 7.33 5.65 6.93
C ILE A 74 6.54 5.30 8.18
N GLU A 75 7.18 4.64 9.15
CA GLU A 75 6.54 4.22 10.40
C GLU A 75 6.19 5.41 11.30
N GLU A 76 7.01 6.47 11.30
CA GLU A 76 6.69 7.73 11.99
C GLU A 76 5.56 8.51 11.31
N ASN A 77 5.45 8.44 9.99
CA ASN A 77 4.46 9.18 9.22
C ASN A 77 4.00 8.45 7.96
N ILE A 78 2.97 7.62 8.11
CA ILE A 78 2.28 6.94 7.00
C ILE A 78 1.70 7.93 5.98
N SER A 79 1.43 9.19 6.36
CA SER A 79 0.88 10.20 5.45
C SER A 79 1.82 10.56 4.28
N ILE A 80 3.07 10.11 4.31
CA ILE A 80 3.99 10.24 3.17
C ILE A 80 3.43 9.56 1.90
N PHE A 81 2.60 8.53 2.06
CA PHE A 81 1.89 7.88 0.95
C PHE A 81 0.83 8.75 0.28
N ASP A 82 0.43 9.90 0.87
CA ASP A 82 -0.41 10.90 0.20
C ASP A 82 0.22 11.38 -1.12
N SER A 83 1.55 11.31 -1.25
CA SER A 83 2.29 11.66 -2.46
C SER A 83 2.12 10.69 -3.63
N LEU A 84 1.49 9.53 -3.41
CA LEU A 84 1.32 8.47 -4.41
C LEU A 84 -0.09 8.43 -5.04
N LEU A 85 -1.04 9.17 -4.45
CA LEU A 85 -2.40 9.41 -4.95
C LEU A 85 -2.38 10.28 -6.21
#